data_AF-A0A534G5U4-F1
#
_entry.id   AF-A0A534G5U4-F1
#
_cell.length_a   1.000
_cell.length_b   1.000
_cell.length_c   1.000
_cell.angle_alpha   90.00
_cell.angle_beta   90.00
_cell.angle_gamma   90.00
#
_symmetry.space_group_name_H-M   'P 1'
#
loop_
_entity.id
_entity.type
_entity.pdbx_description
1 polymer ?
#
loop_
_entity_poly.entity_id
_entity_poly.type
_entity_poly.pdbx_seq_one_letter_code
_entity_poly.pdbx_strand_id
1 'polypeptide(L)'
;MLAAAGALAATNVVSEFAPAAPRAISIDGGRQLFVDDHLIADSSLERKWHLAEIQRGPILVPETALELNGGNRPVAAPFSDGVFYDPADGLFKLWYHAGWFDGIAYATSTDGIHWTRPRLDIELGTNRVLAKRDGYSRDGSTTWLDLNSSDPEERYKRFVYFRRHGSPSVGEVYTSADGRHWRLRRLTGSLGDN
;
A
#
# COMPACT_ATOMS: atom_id res chain seq x y z
N MET A 1 39.20 -64.06 -1.80
CA MET A 1 37.90 -63.44 -1.45
C MET A 1 37.96 -61.98 -1.89
N LEU A 2 37.38 -61.67 -3.04
CA LEU A 2 37.23 -60.32 -3.58
C LEU A 2 35.93 -59.72 -3.02
N ALA A 3 35.98 -58.54 -2.41
CA ALA A 3 34.79 -57.76 -2.06
C ALA A 3 34.54 -56.74 -3.18
N ALA A 4 33.37 -56.85 -3.81
CA ALA A 4 32.93 -55.98 -4.89
C ALA A 4 32.37 -54.65 -4.35
N ALA A 5 32.83 -53.54 -4.92
CA ALA A 5 32.25 -52.22 -4.71
C ALA A 5 30.95 -52.10 -5.53
N GLY A 6 29.83 -51.83 -4.86
CA GLY A 6 28.56 -51.54 -5.51
C GLY A 6 28.49 -50.07 -5.92
N ALA A 7 28.47 -49.81 -7.22
CA ALA A 7 28.15 -48.50 -7.77
C ALA A 7 26.61 -48.32 -7.78
N LEU A 8 26.10 -47.33 -7.03
CA LEU A 8 24.73 -46.87 -7.19
C LEU A 8 24.66 -46.02 -8.45
N ALA A 9 24.05 -46.53 -9.51
CA ALA A 9 23.72 -45.75 -10.68
C ALA A 9 22.52 -44.84 -10.33
N ALA A 10 22.77 -43.54 -10.20
CA ALA A 10 21.71 -42.54 -10.21
C ALA A 10 21.16 -42.46 -11.65
N THR A 11 20.01 -43.08 -11.89
CA THR A 11 19.27 -42.90 -13.12
C THR A 11 18.71 -41.47 -13.15
N ASN A 12 19.39 -40.59 -13.89
CA ASN A 12 18.82 -39.32 -14.29
C ASN A 12 17.59 -39.59 -15.15
N VAL A 13 16.40 -39.41 -14.58
CA VAL A 13 15.16 -39.33 -15.36
C VAL A 13 15.18 -37.98 -16.05
N VAL A 14 15.75 -37.94 -17.26
CA VAL A 14 15.67 -36.77 -18.13
C VAL A 14 14.25 -36.76 -18.69
N SER A 15 13.46 -35.76 -18.28
CA SER A 15 12.14 -35.52 -18.85
C SER A 15 12.27 -35.29 -20.37
N GLU A 16 11.58 -36.10 -21.19
CA GLU A 16 11.45 -35.91 -22.65
C GLU A 16 10.73 -34.60 -23.03
N PHE A 17 10.22 -33.85 -22.04
CA PHE A 17 9.58 -32.55 -22.23
C PHE A 17 10.45 -31.37 -21.77
N ALA A 18 11.75 -31.55 -21.52
CA ALA A 18 12.62 -30.42 -21.28
C ALA A 18 12.70 -29.57 -22.57
N PRO A 19 12.15 -28.34 -22.61
CA PRO A 19 12.34 -27.47 -23.75
C PRO A 19 13.84 -27.24 -23.95
N ALA A 20 14.27 -27.10 -25.21
CA ALA A 20 15.64 -26.70 -25.53
C ALA A 20 16.05 -25.52 -24.62
N ALA A 21 17.26 -25.59 -24.05
CA ALA A 21 17.77 -24.56 -23.14
C ALA A 21 17.48 -23.17 -23.74
N PRO A 22 16.71 -22.32 -23.06
CA PRO A 22 16.29 -21.05 -23.64
C PRO A 22 17.53 -20.25 -24.04
N ARG A 23 17.48 -19.62 -25.21
CA ARG A 23 18.52 -18.70 -25.68
C ARG A 23 18.80 -17.69 -24.57
N ALA A 24 20.08 -17.53 -24.19
CA ALA A 24 20.49 -16.56 -23.19
C ALA A 24 19.83 -15.20 -23.45
N ILE A 25 19.05 -14.74 -22.47
CA ILE A 25 18.30 -13.49 -22.52
C ILE A 25 19.19 -12.39 -21.95
N SER A 26 19.31 -11.26 -22.65
CA SER A 26 20.06 -10.11 -22.14
C SER A 26 19.36 -9.53 -20.90
N ILE A 27 20.11 -9.36 -19.81
CA ILE A 27 19.57 -8.90 -18.52
C ILE A 27 19.89 -7.43 -18.19
N ASP A 28 20.50 -6.73 -19.13
CA ASP A 28 20.96 -5.33 -19.01
C ASP A 28 19.85 -4.27 -19.15
N GLY A 29 18.62 -4.68 -19.46
CA GLY A 29 17.49 -3.79 -19.70
C GLY A 29 16.88 -3.10 -18.46
N GLY A 30 17.34 -3.42 -17.25
CA GLY A 30 16.86 -2.75 -16.01
C GLY A 30 16.55 -3.70 -14.86
N ARG A 31 15.59 -3.31 -14.00
CA ARG A 31 15.22 -4.10 -12.82
C ARG A 31 14.56 -5.40 -13.23
N GLN A 32 15.06 -6.49 -12.67
CA GLN A 32 14.50 -7.83 -12.88
C GLN A 32 13.87 -8.32 -11.60
N LEU A 33 12.73 -9.00 -11.73
CA LEU A 33 12.09 -9.66 -10.62
C LEU A 33 12.66 -11.08 -10.52
N PHE A 34 13.32 -11.39 -9.41
CA PHE A 34 13.94 -12.68 -9.13
C PHE A 34 12.90 -13.72 -8.66
N VAL A 35 11.85 -13.93 -9.46
CA VAL A 35 10.73 -14.82 -9.13
C VAL A 35 10.78 -16.19 -9.81
N ASP A 36 11.53 -16.32 -10.91
CA ASP A 36 11.68 -17.59 -11.62
C ASP A 36 13.09 -18.19 -11.44
N ASP A 37 13.19 -19.49 -11.69
CA ASP A 37 14.44 -20.25 -11.60
C ASP A 37 15.26 -20.19 -12.90
N HIS A 38 14.75 -19.52 -13.94
CA HIS A 38 15.42 -19.46 -15.22
C HIS A 38 16.57 -18.45 -15.20
N LEU A 39 16.34 -17.27 -14.63
CA LEU A 39 17.37 -16.23 -14.48
C LEU A 39 18.33 -16.47 -13.30
N ILE A 40 17.98 -17.38 -12.40
CA ILE A 40 18.70 -17.66 -11.15
C ILE A 40 19.07 -19.14 -11.07
N ALA A 41 19.42 -19.73 -12.21
CA ALA A 41 19.78 -21.15 -12.29
C ALA A 41 20.97 -21.51 -11.36
N ASP A 42 21.86 -20.55 -11.12
CA ASP A 42 22.96 -20.66 -10.15
C ASP A 42 23.09 -19.36 -9.34
N SER A 43 23.23 -19.48 -8.02
CA SER A 43 23.36 -18.34 -7.09
C SER A 43 23.96 -18.77 -5.76
N SER A 44 24.68 -17.86 -5.09
CA SER A 44 25.12 -18.03 -3.70
C SER A 44 24.09 -17.54 -2.67
N LEU A 45 22.92 -17.08 -3.10
CA LEU A 45 21.85 -16.57 -2.23
C LEU A 45 20.94 -17.70 -1.74
N GLU A 46 20.56 -17.65 -0.46
CA GLU A 46 19.55 -18.54 0.11
C GLU A 46 18.15 -17.94 -0.11
N ARG A 47 17.27 -18.67 -0.80
CA ARG A 47 15.87 -18.26 -0.98
C ARG A 47 15.05 -18.61 0.27
N LYS A 48 14.62 -17.59 1.01
CA LYS A 48 13.76 -17.75 2.19
C LYS A 48 12.36 -17.20 1.94
N TRP A 49 11.35 -18.05 2.10
CA TRP A 49 9.95 -17.64 2.08
C TRP A 49 9.50 -17.27 3.49
N HIS A 50 9.01 -16.05 3.65
CA HIS A 50 8.44 -15.59 4.91
C HIS A 50 6.92 -15.73 4.83
N LEU A 51 6.35 -16.60 5.68
CA LEU A 51 4.90 -16.61 5.87
C LEU A 51 4.51 -15.39 6.71
N ALA A 52 3.45 -14.70 6.32
CA ALA A 52 2.88 -13.65 7.13
C ALA A 52 2.32 -14.25 8.43
N GLU A 53 2.61 -13.61 9.57
CA GLU A 53 1.95 -13.94 10.82
C GLU A 53 0.60 -13.25 10.89
N ILE A 54 -0.47 -14.04 11.02
CA ILE A 54 -1.83 -13.51 11.14
C ILE A 54 -2.04 -13.03 12.57
N GLN A 55 -2.33 -11.74 12.72
CA GLN A 55 -2.72 -11.16 14.00
C GLN A 55 -4.10 -11.68 14.44
N ARG A 56 -4.29 -11.92 15.75
CA ARG A 56 -5.52 -12.49 16.31
C ARG A 56 -6.74 -11.54 16.31
N GLY A 57 -6.62 -10.39 15.66
CA GLY A 57 -7.67 -9.39 15.56
C GLY A 57 -7.25 -8.19 14.70
N PRO A 58 -8.14 -7.22 14.51
CA PRO A 58 -7.81 -5.97 13.83
C PRO A 58 -6.76 -5.21 14.65
N ILE A 59 -5.70 -4.75 13.97
CA ILE A 59 -4.64 -3.93 14.55
C ILE A 59 -4.98 -2.43 14.57
N LEU A 60 -6.09 -2.07 13.93
CA LEU A 60 -6.65 -0.72 13.93
C LEU A 60 -8.15 -0.84 14.18
N VAL A 61 -8.62 -0.20 15.26
CA VAL A 61 -10.04 -0.14 15.63
C VAL A 61 -10.46 1.32 15.87
N PRO A 62 -11.75 1.66 15.71
CA PRO A 62 -12.24 3.01 16.00
C PRO A 62 -12.06 3.39 17.47
N GLU A 63 -11.38 4.51 17.74
CA GLU A 63 -11.05 4.97 19.10
C GLU A 63 -11.28 6.48 19.26
N THR A 64 -10.97 7.27 18.23
CA THR A 64 -11.12 8.73 18.24
C THR A 64 -12.56 9.15 17.99
N ALA A 65 -12.94 10.36 18.40
CA ALA A 65 -14.28 10.92 18.15
C ALA A 65 -14.63 10.92 16.65
N LEU A 66 -13.64 11.20 15.78
CA LEU A 66 -13.77 11.15 14.33
C LEU A 66 -14.10 9.72 13.84
N GLU A 67 -13.33 8.73 14.29
CA GLU A 67 -13.53 7.32 13.91
C GLU A 67 -14.85 6.74 14.44
N LEU A 68 -15.21 7.10 15.68
CA LEU A 68 -16.43 6.65 16.35
C LEU A 68 -17.68 7.23 15.71
N ASN A 69 -17.58 8.40 15.07
CA ASN A 69 -18.67 9.05 14.33
C ASN A 69 -19.98 9.16 15.15
N GLY A 70 -19.86 9.50 16.43
CA GLY A 70 -21.00 9.56 17.36
C GLY A 70 -21.74 8.23 17.55
N GLY A 71 -21.10 7.10 17.27
CA GLY A 71 -21.70 5.76 17.29
C GLY A 71 -22.38 5.35 15.98
N ASN A 72 -22.49 6.25 15.00
CA ASN A 72 -23.08 5.94 13.71
C ASN A 72 -22.04 5.32 12.77
N ARG A 73 -22.02 3.98 12.69
CA ARG A 73 -21.09 3.21 11.84
C ARG A 73 -19.62 3.64 12.07
N PRO A 74 -19.04 3.29 13.23
CA PRO A 74 -17.62 3.55 13.51
C PRO A 74 -16.71 2.91 12.45
N VAL A 75 -15.68 3.62 11.99
CA VAL A 75 -14.72 3.13 10.99
C VAL A 75 -13.31 3.62 11.32
N ALA A 76 -12.36 2.70 11.23
CA ALA A 76 -10.94 2.97 11.17
C ALA A 76 -10.30 1.88 10.29
N ALA A 77 -10.32 2.07 8.98
CA ALA A 77 -9.84 1.06 8.04
C ALA A 77 -9.31 1.69 6.73
N PRO A 78 -8.24 1.13 6.14
CA PRO A 78 -7.80 1.53 4.80
C PRO A 78 -8.81 1.02 3.76
N PHE A 79 -9.75 1.88 3.38
CA PHE A 79 -10.82 1.57 2.43
C PHE A 79 -10.40 2.12 1.06
N SER A 80 -9.60 1.31 0.35
CA SER A 80 -8.82 1.64 -0.86
C SER A 80 -7.77 2.76 -0.74
N ASP A 81 -7.57 3.26 0.49
CA ASP A 81 -6.69 4.40 0.81
C ASP A 81 -5.19 4.10 0.57
N GLY A 82 -4.37 4.02 1.61
CA GLY A 82 -2.94 3.85 1.43
C GLY A 82 -2.18 3.53 2.70
N VAL A 83 -1.34 2.50 2.64
CA VAL A 83 -0.39 2.14 3.69
C VAL A 83 0.98 1.98 3.03
N PHE A 84 1.95 2.78 3.45
CA PHE A 84 3.28 2.78 2.86
C PHE A 84 4.35 2.88 3.93
N TYR A 85 5.45 2.16 3.75
CA TYR A 85 6.68 2.47 4.45
C TYR A 85 7.36 3.66 3.76
N ASP A 86 7.54 4.75 4.49
CA ASP A 86 8.29 5.91 4.04
C ASP A 86 9.75 5.79 4.50
N PRO A 87 10.71 5.51 3.59
CA PRO A 87 12.11 5.35 3.95
C PRO A 87 12.78 6.65 4.40
N ALA A 88 12.26 7.82 4.03
CA ALA A 88 12.83 9.10 4.46
C ALA A 88 12.54 9.38 5.95
N ASP A 89 11.36 8.97 6.40
CA ASP A 89 10.92 9.15 7.79
C ASP A 89 11.19 7.90 8.66
N GLY A 90 11.46 6.75 8.04
CA GLY A 90 11.63 5.48 8.74
C GLY A 90 10.33 4.97 9.39
N LEU A 91 9.18 5.27 8.79
CA LEU A 91 7.86 5.00 9.37
C LEU A 91 6.91 4.37 8.37
N PHE A 92 6.10 3.45 8.84
CA PHE A 92 4.84 3.11 8.18
C PHE A 92 3.86 4.26 8.36
N LYS A 93 3.21 4.66 7.27
CA LYS A 93 2.25 5.75 7.19
C LYS A 93 0.95 5.21 6.62
N LEU A 94 -0.15 5.51 7.30
CA LEU A 94 -1.48 5.05 6.96
C LEU A 94 -2.39 6.26 6.76
N TRP A 95 -3.08 6.26 5.62
CA TRP A 95 -4.26 7.07 5.38
C TRP A 95 -5.45 6.13 5.36
N TYR A 96 -6.52 6.51 6.05
CA TYR A 96 -7.63 5.59 6.27
C TYR A 96 -8.96 6.32 6.42
N HIS A 97 -10.03 5.60 6.14
CA HIS A 97 -11.39 6.05 6.38
C HIS A 97 -11.65 6.10 7.89
N ALA A 98 -11.95 7.29 8.40
CA ALA A 98 -12.30 7.52 9.78
C ALA A 98 -13.73 8.04 9.89
N GLY A 99 -14.61 7.21 10.46
CA GLY A 99 -16.06 7.42 10.49
C GLY A 99 -16.72 7.20 9.13
N TRP A 100 -17.81 6.42 9.08
CA TRP A 100 -18.47 6.10 7.80
C TRP A 100 -18.91 7.38 7.07
N PHE A 101 -18.38 7.55 5.85
CA PHE A 101 -18.47 8.75 5.01
C PHE A 101 -17.97 10.09 5.59
N ASP A 102 -17.32 10.11 6.76
CA ASP A 102 -16.95 11.36 7.42
C ASP A 102 -15.60 11.93 6.95
N GLY A 103 -14.47 11.24 7.20
CA GLY A 103 -13.16 11.81 6.85
C GLY A 103 -12.06 10.83 6.47
N ILE A 104 -10.94 11.42 6.07
CA ILE A 104 -9.66 10.72 5.89
C ILE A 104 -8.77 11.13 7.06
N ALA A 105 -8.30 10.13 7.80
CA ALA A 105 -7.39 10.31 8.91
C ALA A 105 -6.01 9.73 8.60
N TYR A 106 -5.02 10.13 9.40
CA TYR A 106 -3.64 9.74 9.26
C TYR A 106 -3.11 9.09 10.55
N ALA A 107 -2.32 8.04 10.38
CA ALA A 107 -1.63 7.37 11.48
C ALA A 107 -0.21 6.95 11.04
N THR A 108 0.68 6.81 12.01
CA THR A 108 2.06 6.32 11.79
C THR A 108 2.36 5.12 12.67
N SER A 109 3.30 4.31 12.23
CA SER A 109 3.77 3.15 12.98
C SER A 109 5.25 2.89 12.67
N THR A 110 5.98 2.37 13.65
CA THR A 110 7.37 1.91 13.47
C THR A 110 7.46 0.45 13.07
N ASP A 111 6.40 -0.33 13.29
CA ASP A 111 6.38 -1.79 13.10
C ASP A 111 5.23 -2.28 12.19
N GLY A 112 4.35 -1.38 11.77
CA GLY A 112 3.16 -1.69 10.96
C GLY A 112 2.03 -2.36 11.73
N ILE A 113 2.18 -2.56 13.05
CA ILE A 113 1.24 -3.26 13.92
C ILE A 113 0.64 -2.28 14.93
N HIS A 114 1.45 -1.46 15.58
CA HIS A 114 1.00 -0.48 16.57
C HIS A 114 0.94 0.91 15.94
N TRP A 115 -0.24 1.51 15.95
CA TRP A 115 -0.50 2.77 15.23
C TRP A 115 -0.68 3.95 16.17
N THR A 116 0.08 5.02 15.91
CA THR A 116 -0.04 6.32 16.58
C THR A 116 -0.88 7.26 15.72
N ARG A 117 -1.86 7.93 16.34
CA ARG A 117 -2.73 8.92 15.68
C ARG A 117 -2.25 10.33 16.08
N PRO A 118 -1.41 11.00 15.28
CA PRO A 118 -0.88 12.31 15.64
C PRO A 118 -1.98 13.37 15.61
N ARG A 119 -1.93 14.34 16.53
CA ARG A 119 -2.76 15.55 16.43
C ARG A 119 -2.23 16.45 15.33
N LEU A 120 -3.11 16.86 14.43
CA LEU A 120 -2.83 17.73 13.30
C LEU A 120 -3.55 19.08 13.47
N ASP A 121 -3.18 20.03 12.63
CA ASP A 121 -3.65 21.41 12.60
C ASP A 121 -4.78 21.66 11.57
N ILE A 122 -5.07 20.71 10.69
CA ILE A 122 -6.15 20.79 9.69
C ILE A 122 -7.53 20.93 10.37
N GLU A 123 -7.79 20.08 11.36
CA GLU A 123 -8.94 20.20 12.26
C GLU A 123 -8.39 19.96 13.67
N LEU A 124 -8.32 21.06 14.44
CA LEU A 124 -7.52 21.14 15.65
C LEU A 124 -7.80 19.99 16.62
N GLY A 125 -6.75 19.23 16.94
CA GLY A 125 -6.82 18.13 17.91
C GLY A 125 -7.26 16.79 17.32
N THR A 126 -7.57 16.72 16.03
CA THR A 126 -7.85 15.47 15.30
C THR A 126 -6.64 15.05 14.46
N ASN A 127 -6.68 13.83 13.91
CA ASN A 127 -5.70 13.34 12.94
C ASN A 127 -6.21 13.37 11.50
N ARG A 128 -7.20 14.23 11.21
CA ARG A 128 -7.79 14.44 9.88
C ARG A 128 -6.82 15.16 8.94
N VAL A 129 -6.78 14.74 7.67
CA VAL A 129 -5.89 15.32 6.64
C VAL A 129 -6.60 16.11 5.55
N LEU A 130 -7.94 16.15 5.56
CA LEU A 130 -8.76 17.04 4.74
C LEU A 130 -9.92 17.57 5.59
N ALA A 131 -10.07 18.89 5.67
CA ALA A 131 -11.14 19.50 6.46
C ALA A 131 -12.52 19.06 5.98
N LYS A 132 -13.47 18.95 6.91
CA LYS A 132 -14.87 18.68 6.59
C LYS A 132 -15.42 19.81 5.72
N ARG A 133 -16.20 19.45 4.71
CA ARG A 133 -16.89 20.39 3.82
C ARG A 133 -18.37 20.07 3.81
N ASP A 134 -19.20 21.10 4.02
CA ASP A 134 -20.64 20.93 3.99
C ASP A 134 -21.12 20.45 2.61
N GLY A 135 -21.96 19.42 2.60
CA GLY A 135 -22.45 18.79 1.37
C GLY A 135 -21.48 17.79 0.71
N TYR A 136 -20.36 17.47 1.35
CA TYR A 136 -19.39 16.48 0.88
C TYR A 136 -19.35 15.27 1.81
N SER A 137 -19.37 14.08 1.22
CA SER A 137 -19.18 12.81 1.93
C SER A 137 -18.04 12.03 1.27
N ARG A 138 -17.00 11.68 2.04
CA ARG A 138 -15.84 10.90 1.54
C ARG A 138 -16.26 9.46 1.29
N ASP A 139 -16.09 8.93 0.08
CA ASP A 139 -16.49 7.53 -0.25
C ASP A 139 -15.30 6.66 -0.64
N GLY A 140 -14.60 7.04 -1.70
CA GLY A 140 -13.37 6.38 -2.15
C GLY A 140 -12.18 7.31 -2.00
N SER A 141 -11.03 6.77 -1.66
CA SER A 141 -9.78 7.53 -1.66
C SER A 141 -8.61 6.58 -1.90
N THR A 142 -7.57 7.06 -2.57
CA THR A 142 -6.32 6.33 -2.75
C THR A 142 -5.17 7.30 -2.58
N THR A 143 -4.22 6.95 -1.71
CA THR A 143 -2.99 7.73 -1.53
C THR A 143 -1.82 6.96 -2.14
N TRP A 144 -0.90 7.69 -2.76
CA TRP A 144 0.32 7.14 -3.36
C TRP A 144 1.53 7.93 -2.89
N LEU A 145 2.55 7.21 -2.40
CA LEU A 145 3.88 7.75 -2.12
C LEU A 145 4.76 7.56 -3.36
N ASP A 146 5.04 8.66 -4.06
CA ASP A 146 5.89 8.68 -5.24
C ASP A 146 7.34 8.95 -4.85
N LEU A 147 8.09 7.86 -4.62
CA LEU A 147 9.52 7.91 -4.29
C LEU A 147 10.41 8.42 -5.43
N ASN A 148 9.88 8.57 -6.64
CA ASN A 148 10.63 9.04 -7.80
C ASN A 148 10.25 10.47 -8.20
N SER A 149 9.40 11.14 -7.41
CA SER A 149 8.97 12.50 -7.75
C SER A 149 10.15 13.48 -7.67
N SER A 150 10.35 14.25 -8.73
CA SER A 150 11.36 15.31 -8.79
C SER A 150 10.89 16.62 -8.14
N ASP A 151 9.57 16.81 -8.00
CA ASP A 151 8.97 17.94 -7.27
C ASP A 151 8.62 17.47 -5.84
N PRO A 152 9.26 18.02 -4.79
CA PRO A 152 8.92 17.70 -3.41
C PRO A 152 7.43 17.89 -3.08
N GLU A 153 6.75 18.85 -3.72
CA GLU A 153 5.32 19.12 -3.50
C GLU A 153 4.38 18.08 -4.13
N GLU A 154 4.92 17.16 -4.94
CA GLU A 154 4.21 16.03 -5.54
C GLU A 154 4.68 14.67 -5.03
N ARG A 155 5.48 14.66 -3.96
CA ARG A 155 5.98 13.43 -3.31
C ARG A 155 4.85 12.50 -2.90
N TYR A 156 3.74 13.05 -2.41
CA TYR A 156 2.50 12.31 -2.23
C TYR A 156 1.44 12.78 -3.22
N LYS A 157 0.68 11.82 -3.73
CA LYS A 157 -0.44 12.04 -4.64
C LYS A 157 -1.67 11.36 -4.06
N ARG A 158 -2.83 11.98 -4.20
CA ARG A 158 -4.08 11.39 -3.74
C ARG A 158 -5.20 11.65 -4.71
N PHE A 159 -6.03 10.65 -4.89
CA PHE A 159 -7.36 10.78 -5.48
C PHE A 159 -8.40 10.59 -4.37
N VAL A 160 -9.42 11.44 -4.33
CA VAL A 160 -10.58 11.28 -3.43
C VAL A 160 -11.86 11.45 -4.23
N TYR A 161 -12.74 10.46 -4.15
CA TYR A 161 -14.12 10.57 -4.59
C TYR A 161 -14.96 11.12 -3.44
N PHE A 162 -15.62 12.26 -3.67
CA PHE A 162 -16.63 12.79 -2.76
C PHE A 162 -18.01 12.67 -3.39
N ARG A 163 -18.96 12.08 -2.65
CA ARG A 163 -20.38 12.26 -2.93
C ARG A 163 -20.73 13.72 -2.62
N ARG A 164 -21.37 14.39 -3.57
CA ARG A 164 -21.82 15.78 -3.42
C ARG A 164 -23.34 15.83 -3.35
N HIS A 165 -23.88 16.46 -2.32
CA HIS A 165 -25.32 16.58 -2.16
C HIS A 165 -25.86 17.65 -3.12
N GLY A 166 -26.79 17.29 -4.01
CA GLY A 166 -27.40 18.23 -4.95
C GLY A 166 -26.50 18.65 -6.12
N SER A 167 -25.41 17.93 -6.38
CA SER A 167 -24.53 18.12 -7.54
C SER A 167 -23.90 16.79 -7.96
N PRO A 168 -23.45 16.62 -9.21
CA PRO A 168 -22.75 15.42 -9.61
C PRO A 168 -21.51 15.18 -8.73
N SER A 169 -21.28 13.92 -8.35
CA SER A 169 -20.05 13.51 -7.69
C SER A 169 -18.86 13.70 -8.62
N VAL A 170 -17.72 14.10 -8.05
CA VAL A 170 -16.46 14.26 -8.79
C VAL A 170 -15.32 13.70 -7.96
N GLY A 171 -14.27 13.30 -8.66
CA GLY A 171 -12.98 13.01 -8.06
C GLY A 171 -12.17 14.27 -7.89
N GLU A 172 -11.36 14.30 -6.84
CA GLU A 172 -10.45 15.39 -6.53
C GLU A 172 -9.04 14.82 -6.44
N VAL A 173 -8.11 15.40 -7.22
CA VAL A 173 -6.70 15.02 -7.25
C VAL A 173 -5.89 16.03 -6.45
N TYR A 174 -5.13 15.53 -5.48
CA TYR A 174 -4.32 16.29 -4.56
C TYR A 174 -2.85 15.89 -4.64
N THR A 175 -1.98 16.84 -4.28
CA THR A 175 -0.56 16.56 -4.00
C THR A 175 -0.18 17.07 -2.61
N SER A 176 0.90 16.53 -2.06
CA SER A 176 1.44 16.94 -0.76
C SER A 176 2.92 16.61 -0.68
N ALA A 177 3.69 17.46 0.03
CA ALA A 177 5.08 17.18 0.36
C ALA A 177 5.25 16.24 1.56
N ASP A 178 4.32 16.30 2.52
CA ASP A 178 4.43 15.62 3.81
C ASP A 178 3.34 14.58 4.08
N GLY A 179 2.37 14.46 3.16
CA GLY A 179 1.27 13.53 3.24
C GLY A 179 0.18 13.93 4.25
N ARG A 180 0.26 15.12 4.86
CA ARG A 180 -0.72 15.63 5.84
C ARG A 180 -1.41 16.89 5.36
N HIS A 181 -0.65 17.76 4.69
CA HIS A 181 -1.16 19.00 4.09
C HIS A 181 -1.36 18.82 2.60
N TRP A 182 -2.62 18.82 2.17
CA TRP A 182 -2.96 18.45 0.80
C TRP A 182 -3.40 19.66 -0.01
N ARG A 183 -2.75 19.86 -1.15
CA ARG A 183 -3.10 20.89 -2.13
C ARG A 183 -3.95 20.28 -3.23
N LEU A 184 -5.16 20.81 -3.42
CA LEU A 184 -6.00 20.44 -4.56
C LEU A 184 -5.31 20.88 -5.87
N ARG A 185 -5.10 19.94 -6.79
CA ARG A 185 -4.53 20.21 -8.11
C ARG A 185 -5.60 20.27 -9.19
N ARG A 186 -6.55 19.34 -9.16
CA ARG A 186 -7.59 19.25 -10.18
C ARG A 186 -8.83 18.51 -9.69
N LEU A 187 -9.96 18.85 -10.30
CA LEU A 187 -11.16 18.01 -10.28
C LEU A 187 -11.15 17.08 -11.50
N THR A 188 -11.65 15.87 -11.35
CA THR A 188 -11.96 15.01 -12.50
C THR A 188 -13.25 15.46 -13.18
N GLY A 189 -13.64 14.76 -14.26
CA GLY A 189 -15.02 14.82 -14.75
C GLY A 189 -16.02 14.25 -13.75
N SER A 190 -17.31 14.30 -14.12
CA SER A 190 -18.38 13.64 -13.36
C SER A 190 -18.08 12.15 -13.19
N LEU A 191 -18.27 11.63 -11.98
CA LEU A 191 -18.09 10.23 -11.65
C LEU A 191 -19.42 9.64 -11.17
N GLY A 192 -19.73 8.42 -11.60
CA GLY A 192 -20.92 7.69 -11.18
C GLY A 192 -20.71 6.99 -9.84
N ASP A 193 -19.68 6.15 -9.77
CA ASP A 193 -19.29 5.38 -8.58
C ASP A 193 -17.78 5.51 -8.33
N ASN A 194 -17.33 5.07 -7.15
CA ASN A 194 -15.97 5.22 -6.65
C ASN A 194 -15.02 4.09 -7.06
#